data_AF-A0A1H2U4A5-F1
#
_entry.id   AF-A0A1H2U4A5-F1
#
_cell.length_a   1.000
_cell.length_b   1.000
_cell.length_c   1.000
_cell.angle_alpha   90.00
_cell.angle_beta   90.00
_cell.angle_gamma   90.00
#
_symmetry.space_group_name_H-M   'P 1'
#
loop_
_entity.id
_entity.type
_entity.pdbx_description
1 polymer ?
#
loop_
_entity_poly.entity_id
_entity_poly.type
_entity_poly.pdbx_seq_one_letter_code
_entity_poly.pdbx_strand_id
1 'polypeptide(L)'
;MKKILVTGKADKRLVTYPLSFFANYAGKTLIVTDDVNYKRLYGGYEDEGELDNVTIRIIDQIKTNEDLSMITNEAEGFGYDILIYILDAHTLDADFTYTFIVGQQIQTFLGVDIEEILDDTPNTMAISVTLGKRPSAPNVNTYIWTMDDFFYFSMVEEMRTLLPPKNKKLNQLLRGHICLALDINSSAYDGIIAKAMKGRN
;
A
#
# COMPACT_ATOMS: atom_id res chain seq x y z
N MET A 1 14.20 -3.35 9.67
CA MET A 1 13.41 -3.18 8.45
C MET A 1 11.97 -2.88 8.84
N LYS A 2 11.28 -1.96 8.15
CA LYS A 2 9.84 -1.69 8.36
C LYS A 2 9.03 -2.72 7.56
N LYS A 3 8.05 -3.36 8.18
CA LYS A 3 7.18 -4.36 7.52
C LYS A 3 5.77 -3.81 7.41
N ILE A 4 5.24 -3.69 6.19
CA ILE A 4 3.92 -3.10 5.95
C ILE A 4 3.06 -4.11 5.21
N LEU A 5 1.85 -4.37 5.69
CA LEU A 5 0.86 -5.19 5.00
C LEU A 5 -0.20 -4.29 4.35
N VAL A 6 -0.51 -4.53 3.09
CA VAL A 6 -1.69 -4.00 2.41
C VAL A 6 -2.53 -5.17 1.92
N THR A 7 -3.71 -5.35 2.51
CA THR A 7 -4.57 -6.50 2.24
C THR A 7 -6.01 -6.09 1.93
N GLY A 8 -6.77 -7.00 1.33
CA GLY A 8 -8.20 -6.85 1.09
C GLY A 8 -8.61 -6.94 -0.38
N LYS A 9 -9.94 -6.98 -0.58
CA LYS A 9 -10.61 -7.28 -1.87
C LYS A 9 -10.81 -6.07 -2.78
N ALA A 10 -10.72 -4.85 -2.26
CA ALA A 10 -10.82 -3.68 -3.09
C ALA A 10 -9.48 -3.37 -3.76
N ASP A 11 -9.51 -2.45 -4.73
CA ASP A 11 -8.32 -2.06 -5.46
C ASP A 11 -7.29 -1.39 -4.53
N LYS A 12 -6.22 -2.13 -4.24
CA LYS A 12 -5.16 -1.74 -3.30
C LYS A 12 -4.29 -0.60 -3.82
N ARG A 13 -4.33 -0.28 -5.14
CA ARG A 13 -3.58 0.83 -5.76
C ARG A 13 -3.87 2.18 -5.13
N LEU A 14 -5.07 2.32 -4.54
CA LEU A 14 -5.46 3.48 -3.75
C LEU A 14 -4.48 3.80 -2.62
N VAL A 15 -3.93 2.77 -1.98
CA VAL A 15 -2.96 2.90 -0.88
C VAL A 15 -1.55 2.69 -1.39
N THR A 16 -1.33 1.64 -2.19
CA THR A 16 0.01 1.16 -2.52
C THR A 16 0.75 2.13 -3.43
N TYR A 17 0.12 2.77 -4.40
CA TYR A 17 0.84 3.72 -5.28
C TYR A 17 1.32 4.96 -4.50
N PRO A 18 0.48 5.63 -3.70
CA PRO A 18 0.95 6.67 -2.79
C PRO A 18 2.01 6.16 -1.81
N LEU A 19 1.81 5.01 -1.18
CA LEU A 19 2.75 4.43 -0.21
C LEU A 19 4.12 4.18 -0.85
N SER A 20 4.18 3.51 -2.00
CA SER A 20 5.41 3.24 -2.75
C SER A 20 6.11 4.52 -3.15
N PHE A 21 5.36 5.55 -3.56
CA PHE A 21 5.96 6.86 -3.86
C PHE A 21 6.73 7.42 -2.67
N PHE A 22 6.19 7.37 -1.45
CA PHE A 22 6.92 7.85 -0.27
C PHE A 22 8.02 6.88 0.17
N ALA A 23 7.80 5.56 0.05
CA ALA A 23 8.79 4.55 0.38
C ALA A 23 10.06 4.70 -0.48
N ASN A 24 9.91 5.05 -1.76
CA ASN A 24 11.01 5.37 -2.68
C ASN A 24 11.96 6.48 -2.17
N TYR A 25 11.47 7.40 -1.33
CA TYR A 25 12.29 8.44 -0.68
C TYR A 25 12.76 8.06 0.72
N ALA A 26 12.06 7.15 1.38
CA ALA A 26 12.34 6.76 2.77
C ALA A 26 13.45 5.71 2.88
N GLY A 27 13.60 4.82 1.88
CA GLY A 27 14.67 3.83 1.87
C GLY A 27 14.55 2.81 0.74
N LYS A 28 15.52 1.89 0.68
CA LYS A 28 15.51 0.78 -0.27
C LYS A 28 14.32 -0.12 0.04
N THR A 29 13.40 -0.25 -0.91
CA THR A 29 12.09 -0.85 -0.69
C THR A 29 11.91 -2.12 -1.51
N LEU A 30 11.42 -3.19 -0.89
CA LEU A 30 10.92 -4.38 -1.57
C LEU A 30 9.40 -4.46 -1.45
N ILE A 31 8.72 -4.61 -2.58
CA ILE A 31 7.30 -4.91 -2.67
C ILE A 31 7.15 -6.37 -3.05
N VAL A 32 6.40 -7.13 -2.28
CA VAL A 32 6.05 -8.53 -2.56
C VAL A 32 4.55 -8.62 -2.73
N THR A 33 4.10 -9.17 -3.86
CA THR A 33 2.66 -9.16 -4.21
C THR A 33 2.24 -10.43 -4.93
N ASP A 34 1.03 -10.91 -4.65
CA ASP A 34 0.36 -11.96 -5.42
C ASP A 34 -0.46 -11.39 -6.59
N ASP A 35 -0.62 -10.06 -6.66
CA ASP A 35 -1.29 -9.38 -7.76
C ASP A 35 -0.34 -9.13 -8.95
N VAL A 36 -0.51 -9.95 -10.00
CA VAL A 36 0.22 -9.85 -11.27
C VAL A 36 0.06 -8.50 -11.97
N ASN A 37 -0.94 -7.68 -11.63
CA ASN A 37 -1.11 -6.36 -12.26
C ASN A 37 0.01 -5.38 -11.93
N TYR A 38 0.78 -5.60 -10.85
CA TYR A 38 1.94 -4.75 -10.52
C TYR A 38 3.06 -4.84 -11.56
N LYS A 39 3.04 -5.86 -12.43
CA LYS A 39 3.89 -5.93 -13.64
C LYS A 39 3.79 -4.69 -14.53
N ARG A 40 2.66 -3.98 -14.49
CA ARG A 40 2.46 -2.73 -15.24
C ARG A 40 3.44 -1.63 -14.84
N LEU A 41 3.98 -1.66 -13.62
CA LEU A 41 4.91 -0.65 -13.11
C LEU A 41 6.34 -0.78 -13.68
N TYR A 42 6.75 -1.97 -14.13
CA TYR A 42 8.12 -2.23 -14.58
C TYR A 42 8.23 -2.89 -15.97
N GLY A 43 7.11 -3.08 -16.67
CA GLY A 43 7.12 -3.58 -18.05
C GLY A 43 7.00 -5.10 -18.22
N GLY A 44 6.89 -5.85 -17.12
CA GLY A 44 6.00 -7.01 -17.01
C GLY A 44 6.31 -8.31 -17.74
N TYR A 45 7.56 -8.60 -18.10
CA TYR A 45 7.92 -9.91 -18.64
C TYR A 45 8.35 -10.91 -17.56
N GLU A 46 9.03 -10.42 -16.53
CA GLU A 46 9.55 -11.23 -15.42
C GLU A 46 8.70 -11.07 -14.16
N ASP A 47 8.87 -11.98 -13.21
CA ASP A 47 8.25 -11.91 -11.88
C ASP A 47 8.99 -10.95 -10.93
N GLU A 48 10.12 -10.38 -11.33
CA GLU A 48 10.81 -9.33 -10.59
C GLU A 48 11.14 -8.15 -11.51
N GLY A 49 11.05 -6.94 -10.97
CA GLY A 49 11.46 -5.72 -11.68
C GLY A 49 11.71 -4.57 -10.73
N GLU A 50 12.37 -3.53 -11.25
CA GLU A 50 12.76 -2.36 -10.46
C GLU A 50 12.06 -1.10 -10.96
N LEU A 51 11.73 -0.22 -10.01
CA LEU A 51 11.22 1.12 -10.23
C LEU A 51 11.87 2.07 -9.23
N ASP A 52 12.92 2.77 -9.65
CA ASP A 52 13.77 3.59 -8.78
C ASP A 52 14.35 2.77 -7.59
N ASN A 53 14.12 3.19 -6.34
CA ASN A 53 14.56 2.46 -5.13
C ASN A 53 13.57 1.36 -4.70
N VAL A 54 12.61 1.01 -5.56
CA VAL A 54 11.55 0.04 -5.27
C VAL A 54 11.74 -1.19 -6.16
N THR A 55 12.11 -2.31 -5.55
CA THR A 55 12.06 -3.62 -6.19
C THR A 55 10.66 -4.20 -6.01
N ILE A 56 10.08 -4.77 -7.07
CA ILE A 56 8.76 -5.38 -7.07
C ILE A 56 8.93 -6.84 -7.45
N ARG A 57 8.45 -7.74 -6.59
CA ARG A 57 8.46 -9.18 -6.77
C ARG A 57 7.03 -9.72 -6.76
N ILE A 58 6.65 -10.35 -7.85
CA ILE A 58 5.43 -11.12 -8.00
C ILE A 58 5.70 -12.53 -7.50
N ILE A 59 4.79 -13.05 -6.69
CA ILE A 59 4.85 -14.41 -6.16
C ILE A 59 3.53 -15.13 -6.42
N ASP A 60 3.53 -16.44 -6.22
CA ASP A 60 2.31 -17.22 -6.22
C ASP A 60 1.36 -16.76 -5.12
N GLN A 61 0.07 -17.03 -5.33
CA GLN A 61 -0.98 -16.64 -4.39
C GLN A 61 -0.72 -17.22 -2.99
N ILE A 62 -0.63 -16.34 -2.00
CA ILE A 62 -0.42 -16.70 -0.61
C ILE A 62 -1.74 -17.14 0.03
N LYS A 63 -1.69 -18.20 0.83
CA LYS A 63 -2.81 -18.65 1.67
C LYS A 63 -2.90 -17.84 2.97
N THR A 64 -4.10 -17.78 3.53
CA THR A 64 -4.29 -17.19 4.86
C THR A 64 -3.35 -17.85 5.88
N ASN A 65 -2.66 -17.02 6.67
CA ASN A 65 -1.69 -17.44 7.70
C ASN A 65 -0.50 -18.26 7.17
N GLU A 66 -0.14 -18.11 5.89
CA GLU A 66 1.10 -18.65 5.37
C GLU A 66 2.31 -17.94 6.01
N ASP A 67 3.38 -18.71 6.22
CA ASP A 67 4.62 -18.22 6.82
C ASP A 67 5.43 -17.42 5.79
N LEU A 68 5.66 -16.13 6.09
CA LEU A 68 6.39 -15.19 5.24
C LEU A 68 7.84 -14.99 5.70
N SER A 69 8.30 -15.76 6.68
CA SER A 69 9.62 -15.61 7.30
C SER A 69 10.77 -15.77 6.31
N MET A 70 10.66 -16.70 5.35
CA MET A 70 11.68 -16.91 4.34
C MET A 70 11.90 -15.66 3.49
N ILE A 71 10.81 -15.06 2.98
CA ILE A 71 10.84 -13.82 2.19
C ILE A 71 11.37 -12.66 3.04
N THR A 72 10.95 -12.59 4.30
CA THR A 72 11.40 -11.55 5.25
C THR A 72 12.90 -11.64 5.50
N ASN A 73 13.41 -12.82 5.82
CA ASN A 73 14.83 -13.05 6.11
C ASN A 73 15.70 -12.77 4.88
N GLU A 74 15.21 -13.13 3.70
CA GLU A 74 15.85 -12.80 2.43
C GLU A 74 15.94 -11.27 2.23
N ALA A 75 14.84 -10.55 2.46
CA ALA A 75 14.81 -9.10 2.33
C ALA A 75 15.79 -8.40 3.31
N GLU A 76 15.87 -8.89 4.55
CA GLU A 76 16.86 -8.40 5.52
C GLU A 76 18.29 -8.69 5.07
N GLY A 77 18.56 -9.89 4.53
CA GLY A 77 19.87 -10.27 3.99
C GLY A 77 20.32 -9.40 2.82
N PHE A 78 19.39 -8.93 1.98
CA PHE A 78 19.65 -8.00 0.88
C PHE A 78 19.66 -6.52 1.29
N GLY A 79 19.48 -6.22 2.58
CA GLY A 79 19.57 -4.89 3.14
C GLY A 79 18.43 -3.96 2.69
N TYR A 80 17.21 -4.48 2.53
CA TYR A 80 16.04 -3.63 2.33
C TYR A 80 15.66 -2.91 3.64
N ASP A 81 15.37 -1.62 3.54
CA ASP A 81 14.91 -0.80 4.67
C ASP A 81 13.43 -1.01 4.94
N ILE A 82 12.66 -1.24 3.87
CA ILE A 82 11.19 -1.31 3.87
C ILE A 82 10.76 -2.55 3.08
N LEU A 83 9.88 -3.36 3.66
CA LEU A 83 9.23 -4.51 3.04
C LEU A 83 7.71 -4.30 3.06
N ILE A 84 7.10 -4.23 1.87
CA ILE A 84 5.67 -4.03 1.69
C ILE A 84 5.07 -5.30 1.08
N TYR A 85 4.16 -5.95 1.80
CA TYR A 85 3.34 -7.03 1.28
C TYR A 85 2.04 -6.49 0.75
N ILE A 86 1.67 -6.85 -0.48
CA ILE A 86 0.40 -6.51 -1.11
C ILE A 86 -0.31 -7.81 -1.44
N LEU A 87 -1.25 -8.22 -0.61
CA LEU A 87 -1.81 -9.57 -0.66
C LEU A 87 -3.33 -9.54 -0.72
N ASP A 88 -3.94 -10.51 -1.39
CA ASP A 88 -5.40 -10.71 -1.32
C ASP A 88 -5.80 -11.36 0.01
N ALA A 89 -4.99 -12.30 0.49
CA ALA A 89 -5.19 -12.95 1.77
C ALA A 89 -4.75 -12.06 2.93
N HIS A 90 -5.45 -12.17 4.06
CA HIS A 90 -4.98 -11.63 5.32
C HIS A 90 -3.98 -12.62 5.93
N THR A 91 -2.79 -12.15 6.27
CA THR A 91 -1.81 -12.92 7.05
C THR A 91 -1.70 -12.30 8.42
N LEU A 92 -1.91 -13.10 9.47
CA LEU A 92 -1.71 -12.67 10.85
C LEU A 92 -0.23 -12.90 11.22
N ASP A 93 0.69 -12.28 10.49
CA ASP A 93 2.06 -12.20 10.98
C ASP A 93 2.11 -11.08 12.02
N ALA A 94 2.46 -11.41 13.26
CA ALA A 94 2.29 -10.50 14.41
C ALA A 94 3.30 -9.32 14.41
N ASP A 95 4.21 -9.29 13.44
CA ASP A 95 5.35 -8.36 13.40
C ASP A 95 5.24 -7.29 12.30
N PHE A 96 4.04 -7.07 11.73
CA PHE A 96 3.83 -5.92 10.86
C PHE A 96 3.91 -4.61 11.63
N THR A 97 4.74 -3.69 11.14
CA THR A 97 4.84 -2.33 11.67
C THR A 97 3.55 -1.55 11.45
N TYR A 98 2.90 -1.79 10.31
CA TYR A 98 1.66 -1.12 9.93
C TYR A 98 0.83 -1.98 8.97
N THR A 99 -0.49 -1.95 9.12
CA THR A 99 -1.42 -2.69 8.26
C THR A 99 -2.46 -1.78 7.63
N PHE A 100 -2.65 -1.89 6.31
CA PHE A 100 -3.74 -1.26 5.57
C PHE A 100 -4.72 -2.34 5.09
N ILE A 101 -6.00 -2.18 5.43
CA ILE A 101 -7.07 -3.08 4.99
C ILE A 101 -7.97 -2.30 4.03
N VAL A 102 -8.07 -2.75 2.77
CA VAL A 102 -8.81 -2.08 1.70
C VAL A 102 -9.95 -2.98 1.22
N GLY A 103 -11.20 -2.61 1.54
CA GLY A 103 -12.40 -3.41 1.25
C GLY A 103 -13.49 -2.64 0.53
N GLN A 104 -14.42 -3.32 -0.16
CA GLN A 104 -15.62 -2.71 -0.74
C GLN A 104 -16.77 -2.53 0.29
N GLN A 105 -16.63 -3.11 1.49
CA GLN A 105 -17.54 -3.06 2.65
C GLN A 105 -16.73 -3.22 3.97
N ILE A 106 -17.38 -3.49 5.11
CA ILE A 106 -16.78 -3.71 6.44
C ILE A 106 -16.36 -5.19 6.63
N GLN A 107 -16.43 -6.04 5.60
CA GLN A 107 -16.07 -7.46 5.70
C GLN A 107 -14.82 -7.80 4.89
N THR A 108 -13.92 -8.58 5.50
CA THR A 108 -12.74 -9.13 4.82
C THR A 108 -13.09 -10.36 3.98
N PHE A 109 -12.08 -10.95 3.32
CA PHE A 109 -12.26 -12.10 2.43
C PHE A 109 -12.96 -13.29 3.12
N LEU A 110 -12.76 -13.45 4.43
CA LEU A 110 -13.19 -14.60 5.23
C LEU A 110 -14.56 -14.41 5.90
N GLY A 111 -15.24 -13.28 5.66
CA GLY A 111 -16.45 -12.93 6.41
C GLY A 111 -16.17 -12.49 7.85
N VAL A 112 -14.89 -12.24 8.17
CA VAL A 112 -14.46 -11.61 9.42
C VAL A 112 -14.73 -10.12 9.29
N ASP A 113 -15.44 -9.56 10.25
CA ASP A 113 -15.71 -8.14 10.30
C ASP A 113 -14.37 -7.40 10.50
N ILE A 114 -14.13 -6.37 9.70
CA ILE A 114 -12.88 -5.58 9.74
C ILE A 114 -12.64 -5.01 11.15
N GLU A 115 -13.71 -4.80 11.92
CA GLU A 115 -13.68 -4.40 13.32
C GLU A 115 -12.92 -5.40 14.21
N GLU A 116 -13.13 -6.72 14.02
CA GLU A 116 -12.43 -7.75 14.79
C GLU A 116 -10.92 -7.72 14.52
N ILE A 117 -10.51 -7.42 13.28
CA ILE A 117 -9.09 -7.29 12.93
C ILE A 117 -8.49 -6.00 13.51
N LEU A 118 -9.25 -4.90 13.50
CA LEU A 118 -8.82 -3.62 14.05
C LEU A 118 -8.54 -3.70 15.56
N ASP A 119 -9.31 -4.50 16.29
CA ASP A 119 -9.13 -4.68 17.73
C ASP A 119 -7.87 -5.50 18.07
N ASP A 120 -7.52 -6.46 17.20
CA ASP A 120 -6.40 -7.39 17.44
C ASP A 120 -5.06 -6.93 16.84
N THR A 121 -5.06 -5.95 15.92
CA THR A 121 -3.83 -5.45 15.28
C THR A 121 -3.59 -3.96 15.56
N PRO A 122 -2.60 -3.60 16.41
CA PRO A 122 -2.22 -2.21 16.58
C PRO A 122 -1.64 -1.65 15.28
N ASN A 123 -1.76 -0.33 15.07
CA ASN A 123 -1.29 0.37 13.88
C ASN A 123 -1.96 -0.11 12.56
N THR A 124 -3.26 -0.39 12.62
CA THR A 124 -4.06 -0.77 11.46
C THR A 124 -4.94 0.39 10.98
N MET A 125 -5.03 0.56 9.66
CA MET A 125 -5.99 1.45 9.00
C MET A 125 -6.94 0.63 8.13
N ALA A 126 -8.24 0.73 8.41
CA ALA A 126 -9.28 0.21 7.53
C ALA A 126 -9.83 1.29 6.59
N ILE A 127 -9.95 0.94 5.31
CA ILE A 127 -10.51 1.78 4.25
C ILE A 127 -11.61 1.01 3.52
N SER A 128 -12.83 1.56 3.56
CA SER A 128 -13.94 1.10 2.73
C SER A 128 -14.03 1.95 1.47
N VAL A 129 -13.79 1.34 0.32
CA VAL A 129 -13.84 1.99 -1.00
C VAL A 129 -15.24 1.85 -1.58
N THR A 130 -15.88 2.97 -1.91
CA THR A 130 -17.25 2.99 -2.42
C THR A 130 -17.38 3.86 -3.68
N LEU A 131 -18.40 3.61 -4.51
CA LEU A 131 -18.74 4.47 -5.66
C LEU A 131 -19.70 5.62 -5.30
N GLY A 132 -20.13 5.69 -4.04
CA GLY A 132 -21.09 6.69 -3.56
C GLY A 132 -21.15 6.75 -2.04
N LYS A 133 -21.88 7.73 -1.50
CA LYS A 133 -22.03 7.88 -0.04
C LYS A 133 -22.70 6.64 0.54
N ARG A 134 -22.01 5.96 1.45
CA ARG A 134 -22.52 4.84 2.23
C ARG A 134 -22.15 5.04 3.70
N PRO A 135 -22.97 4.52 4.64
CA PRO A 135 -22.57 4.48 6.04
C PRO A 135 -21.31 3.62 6.21
N SER A 136 -20.37 4.06 7.03
CA SER A 136 -19.27 3.23 7.53
C SER A 136 -19.52 2.81 8.97
N ALA A 137 -18.88 1.70 9.32
CA ALA A 137 -18.63 1.32 10.71
C ALA A 137 -17.78 2.38 11.44
N PRO A 138 -17.88 2.42 12.78
CA PRO A 138 -16.88 3.07 13.62
C PRO A 138 -15.47 2.58 13.22
N ASN A 139 -14.48 3.48 13.22
CA ASN A 139 -13.07 3.18 12.92
C ASN A 139 -12.76 2.72 11.48
N VAL A 140 -13.74 2.70 10.57
CA VAL A 140 -13.52 2.45 9.14
C VAL A 140 -13.61 3.74 8.34
N ASN A 141 -12.53 4.09 7.62
CA ASN A 141 -12.51 5.27 6.78
C ASN A 141 -13.23 5.00 5.46
N THR A 142 -14.32 5.71 5.17
CA THR A 142 -14.94 5.65 3.83
C THR A 142 -14.19 6.52 2.85
N TYR A 143 -13.78 5.93 1.73
CA TYR A 143 -13.24 6.64 0.58
C TYR A 143 -14.14 6.45 -0.63
N ILE A 144 -14.64 7.56 -1.18
CA ILE A 144 -15.43 7.55 -2.41
C ILE A 144 -14.45 7.59 -3.58
N TRP A 145 -14.42 6.52 -4.36
CA TRP A 145 -13.62 6.43 -5.58
C TRP A 145 -14.05 7.49 -6.59
N THR A 146 -13.07 8.14 -7.20
CA THR A 146 -13.27 9.20 -8.19
C THR A 146 -12.57 8.88 -9.51
N MET A 147 -12.97 9.56 -10.59
CA MET A 147 -12.26 9.46 -11.86
C MET A 147 -10.83 9.99 -11.78
N ASP A 148 -10.56 10.96 -10.90
CA ASP A 148 -9.20 11.48 -10.67
C ASP A 148 -8.27 10.39 -10.13
N ASP A 149 -8.78 9.48 -9.30
CA ASP A 149 -8.02 8.34 -8.78
C ASP A 149 -7.65 7.38 -9.92
N PHE A 150 -8.63 7.06 -10.78
CA PHE A 150 -8.41 6.23 -11.96
C PHE A 150 -7.34 6.83 -12.89
N PHE A 151 -7.46 8.12 -13.24
CA PHE A 151 -6.48 8.81 -14.08
C PHE A 151 -5.09 8.85 -13.44
N TYR A 152 -5.03 9.01 -12.11
CA TYR A 152 -3.77 8.95 -11.39
C TYR A 152 -3.10 7.56 -11.51
N PHE A 153 -3.85 6.47 -11.30
CA PHE A 153 -3.29 5.11 -11.44
C PHE A 153 -2.83 4.82 -12.86
N SER A 154 -3.66 5.14 -13.86
CA SER A 154 -3.28 4.97 -15.27
C SER A 154 -2.01 5.75 -15.62
N MET A 155 -1.89 6.99 -15.13
CA MET A 155 -0.68 7.80 -15.39
C MET A 155 0.57 7.22 -14.72
N VAL A 156 0.47 6.66 -13.51
CA VAL A 156 1.59 5.95 -12.85
C VAL A 156 2.03 4.73 -13.66
N GLU A 157 1.08 3.94 -14.14
CA GLU A 157 1.32 2.72 -14.93
C GLU A 157 1.87 3.02 -16.34
N GLU A 158 1.28 3.99 -17.05
CA GLU A 158 1.71 4.40 -18.39
C GLU A 158 3.11 5.02 -18.38
N MET A 159 3.38 5.89 -17.40
CA MET A 159 4.69 6.52 -17.28
C MET A 159 5.75 5.59 -16.67
N ARG A 160 5.32 4.50 -16.01
CA ARG A 160 6.20 3.63 -15.20
C ARG A 160 7.08 4.46 -14.28
N THR A 161 6.43 5.31 -13.49
CA THR A 161 7.10 6.21 -12.54
C THR A 161 6.17 6.42 -11.37
N LEU A 162 6.69 6.34 -10.15
CA LEU A 162 5.91 6.64 -8.95
C LEU A 162 5.63 8.14 -8.86
N LEU A 163 4.35 8.51 -8.74
CA LEU A 163 3.92 9.91 -8.75
C LEU A 163 3.26 10.27 -7.43
N PRO A 164 3.39 11.53 -6.95
CA PRO A 164 2.72 11.96 -5.73
C PRO A 164 1.19 11.88 -5.89
N PRO A 165 0.45 11.53 -4.83
CA PRO A 165 -1.01 11.53 -4.87
C PRO A 165 -1.54 12.93 -5.18
N LYS A 166 -2.27 13.08 -6.28
CA LYS A 166 -2.85 14.37 -6.71
C LYS A 166 -4.15 14.70 -5.97
N ASN A 167 -4.93 13.69 -5.60
CA ASN A 167 -6.20 13.88 -4.93
C ASN A 167 -5.99 14.33 -3.48
N LYS A 168 -6.46 15.55 -3.15
CA LYS A 168 -6.32 16.13 -1.81
C LYS A 168 -7.00 15.29 -0.73
N LYS A 169 -8.14 14.67 -1.01
CA LYS A 169 -8.86 13.83 -0.04
C LYS A 169 -8.09 12.55 0.25
N LEU A 170 -7.56 11.90 -0.79
CA LEU A 170 -6.73 10.71 -0.65
C LEU A 170 -5.47 11.03 0.17
N ASN A 171 -4.83 12.14 -0.15
CA ASN A 171 -3.63 12.60 0.54
C ASN A 171 -3.92 12.90 2.02
N GLN A 172 -5.00 13.64 2.32
CA GLN A 172 -5.42 13.87 3.71
C GLN A 172 -5.73 12.58 4.47
N LEU A 173 -6.37 11.62 3.80
CA LEU A 173 -6.70 10.33 4.37
C LEU A 173 -5.44 9.53 4.70
N LEU A 174 -4.46 9.48 3.79
CA LEU A 174 -3.28 8.61 3.94
C LEU A 174 -2.12 9.26 4.69
N ARG A 175 -2.02 10.59 4.77
CA ARG A 175 -0.84 11.30 5.28
C ARG A 175 -0.36 10.82 6.64
N GLY A 176 -1.26 10.77 7.63
CA GLY A 176 -0.92 10.33 8.98
C GLY A 176 -0.44 8.88 9.02
N HIS A 177 -1.13 8.01 8.29
CA HIS A 177 -0.84 6.58 8.26
C HIS A 177 0.44 6.23 7.50
N ILE A 178 0.74 6.92 6.40
CA ILE A 178 2.03 6.80 5.70
C ILE A 178 3.17 7.31 6.57
N CYS A 179 2.97 8.42 7.30
CA CYS A 179 3.96 8.91 8.26
C CYS A 179 4.28 7.87 9.34
N LEU A 180 3.26 7.20 9.88
CA LEU A 180 3.45 6.13 10.87
C LEU A 180 4.10 4.88 10.26
N ALA A 181 3.63 4.43 9.09
CA ALA A 181 4.13 3.21 8.45
C ALA A 181 5.61 3.31 8.04
N LEU A 182 6.01 4.49 7.56
CA LEU A 182 7.38 4.74 7.09
C LEU A 182 8.26 5.43 8.14
N ASP A 183 7.72 5.77 9.31
CA ASP A 183 8.43 6.50 10.38
C ASP A 183 9.03 7.84 9.88
N ILE A 184 8.26 8.54 9.06
CA ILE A 184 8.60 9.88 8.57
C ILE A 184 7.73 10.93 9.25
N ASN A 185 8.31 12.08 9.56
CA ASN A 185 7.54 13.18 10.13
C ASN A 185 6.69 13.90 9.05
N SER A 186 5.65 14.61 9.49
CA SER A 186 4.73 15.28 8.55
C SER A 186 5.39 16.38 7.72
N SER A 187 6.46 17.02 8.22
CA SER A 187 7.19 18.03 7.44
C SER A 187 8.02 17.42 6.31
N ALA A 188 8.59 16.23 6.51
CA ALA A 188 9.26 15.46 5.46
C ALA A 188 8.25 15.01 4.40
N TYR A 189 7.09 14.51 4.82
CA TYR A 189 5.99 14.17 3.91
C TYR A 189 5.61 15.36 3.00
N ASP A 190 5.33 16.52 3.60
CA ASP A 190 4.95 17.72 2.86
C ASP A 190 6.09 18.21 1.95
N GLY A 191 7.33 18.11 2.42
CA GLY A 191 8.53 18.44 1.66
C GLY A 191 8.70 17.59 0.40
N ILE A 192 8.46 16.27 0.50
CA ILE A 192 8.51 15.34 -0.64
C ILE A 192 7.45 15.73 -1.67
N ILE A 193 6.21 15.99 -1.26
CA ILE A 193 5.15 16.43 -2.17
C ILE A 193 5.51 17.74 -2.85
N ALA A 194 5.95 18.74 -2.09
CA ALA A 194 6.29 20.06 -2.61
C ALA A 194 7.43 19.98 -3.64
N LYS A 195 8.44 19.14 -3.40
CA LYS A 195 9.55 18.91 -4.32
C LYS A 195 9.07 18.24 -5.61
N ALA A 196 8.24 17.21 -5.51
CA ALA A 196 7.72 16.49 -6.66
C ALA A 196 6.78 17.33 -7.53
N MET A 197 6.04 18.28 -6.93
CA MET A 197 5.21 19.23 -7.68
C MET A 197 6.02 20.33 -8.40
N LYS A 198 7.18 20.73 -7.85
CA LYS A 198 8.05 21.76 -8.47
C LYS A 198 8.83 21.25 -9.68
N GLY A 199 9.20 19.97 -9.73
CA GLY A 199 9.95 19.38 -10.85
C GLY A 199 9.15 19.15 -12.14
N ARG A 200 7.94 19.73 -12.25
CA ARG A 200 6.99 19.51 -13.36
C ARG A 200 6.57 20.78 -14.10
N ASN A 201 7.25 21.91 -13.83
CA ASN A 201 7.07 23.17 -14.56
C ASN A 201 8.23 23.41 -15.52
#